data_AF-A0A0K9Q6H8-F1
#
_entry.id   AF-A0A0K9Q6H8-F1
#
_cell.length_a   1.000
_cell.length_b   1.000
_cell.length_c   1.000
_cell.angle_alpha   90.00
_cell.angle_beta   90.00
_cell.angle_gamma   90.00
#
_symmetry.space_group_name_H-M   'P 1'
#
loop_
_entity.id
_entity.type
_entity.pdbx_description
1 polymer ?
#
loop_
_entity_poly.entity_id
_entity_poly.type
_entity_poly.pdbx_seq_one_letter_code
_entity_poly.pdbx_strand_id
1 'polypeptide(L)'
;MFLSLILEVGTFDVSVIHIKGGNMEVKATSGDTFLGGKDFDDQMVSHFVEDIKKKKKIDISCDLKALRRLRSACEKAKRVISFSEETTIDLDYLYQAIDYQTSCMDIVKKCLAYAKLIKESVNEVIVVGGSTRIPKVVEILRDLFSGIELCKILNPDEAVAFVELWVFRSPETVVCIPTKMTTNMITVFDNQTEMRISVNEGERKLANDNYFLGEFILSGLPKALAGDFKIITTFELDADGILTVSAEHCDSGSKGKLKITNEEGRLRVEEIDRVIEKAKKYSIEDEKKARKAVSMSSLKATLFTFKYRVSTRIIKPKKKEIMQSAIQNIGKWFDENVDSADTLDFEKKKIHLENM
;
A
#
# COMPACT_ATOMS: atom_id res chain seq x y z
N MET A 1 -7.53 18.48 -20.30
CA MET A 1 -7.39 18.29 -18.84
C MET A 1 -8.11 17.02 -18.49
N PHE A 2 -7.40 16.11 -17.87
CA PHE A 2 -7.86 14.82 -17.40
C PHE A 2 -8.01 14.90 -15.88
N LEU A 3 -9.01 14.23 -15.34
CA LEU A 3 -9.10 13.99 -13.91
C LEU A 3 -8.73 12.53 -13.66
N SER A 4 -7.70 12.30 -12.87
CA SER A 4 -7.37 10.98 -12.34
C SER A 4 -7.98 10.85 -10.95
N LEU A 5 -8.77 9.82 -10.74
CA LEU A 5 -9.35 9.47 -9.44
C LEU A 5 -8.87 8.07 -9.06
N ILE A 6 -8.19 7.98 -7.93
CA ILE A 6 -7.59 6.76 -7.39
C ILE A 6 -8.32 6.45 -6.08
N LEU A 7 -9.05 5.34 -6.02
CA LEU A 7 -9.67 4.85 -4.78
C LEU A 7 -9.16 3.45 -4.48
N GLU A 8 -8.22 3.36 -3.56
CA GLU A 8 -7.55 2.13 -3.18
C GLU A 8 -8.19 1.49 -1.94
N VAL A 9 -7.46 0.60 -1.27
CA VAL A 9 -7.93 -0.12 -0.08
C VAL A 9 -8.00 0.81 1.13
N GLY A 10 -7.16 1.84 1.23
CA GLY A 10 -7.12 2.74 2.39
C GLY A 10 -6.93 4.22 2.08
N THR A 11 -6.76 4.59 0.81
CA THR A 11 -6.54 5.98 0.40
C THR A 11 -7.45 6.33 -0.78
N PHE A 12 -7.79 7.61 -0.83
CA PHE A 12 -8.55 8.22 -1.90
C PHE A 12 -7.80 9.45 -2.39
N ASP A 13 -7.36 9.43 -3.63
CA ASP A 13 -6.60 10.51 -4.24
C ASP A 13 -7.27 10.98 -5.53
N VAL A 14 -7.27 12.29 -5.74
CA VAL A 14 -7.85 12.95 -6.91
C VAL A 14 -6.84 13.93 -7.45
N SER A 15 -6.43 13.75 -8.69
CA SER A 15 -5.47 14.62 -9.37
C SER A 15 -6.03 15.15 -10.67
N VAL A 16 -5.91 16.45 -10.90
CA VAL A 16 -6.20 17.09 -12.19
C VAL A 16 -4.90 17.16 -12.97
N ILE A 17 -4.86 16.53 -14.14
CA ILE A 17 -3.67 16.40 -14.98
C ILE A 17 -3.92 17.09 -16.31
N HIS A 18 -2.99 17.93 -16.75
CA HIS A 18 -2.97 18.49 -18.09
C HIS A 18 -1.92 17.76 -18.93
N ILE A 19 -2.35 17.10 -20.01
CA ILE A 19 -1.44 16.41 -20.93
C ILE A 19 -1.38 17.19 -22.23
N LYS A 20 -0.18 17.59 -22.65
CA LYS A 20 0.05 18.29 -23.93
C LYS A 20 1.36 17.85 -24.55
N GLY A 21 1.30 17.29 -25.77
CA GLY A 21 2.49 16.92 -26.54
C GLY A 21 3.37 15.85 -25.88
N GLY A 22 2.78 14.93 -25.12
CA GLY A 22 3.51 13.89 -24.38
C GLY A 22 3.98 14.29 -22.97
N ASN A 23 3.89 15.58 -22.62
CA ASN A 23 4.21 16.05 -21.27
C ASN A 23 2.97 15.99 -20.37
N MET A 24 3.14 15.46 -19.16
CA MET A 24 2.11 15.38 -18.13
C MET A 24 2.40 16.40 -17.04
N GLU A 25 1.46 17.31 -16.81
CA GLU A 25 1.55 18.35 -15.79
C GLU A 25 0.43 18.18 -14.77
N VAL A 26 0.75 18.03 -13.49
CA VAL A 26 -0.26 17.93 -12.42
C VAL A 26 -0.68 19.34 -12.02
N LYS A 27 -1.95 19.68 -12.27
CA LYS A 27 -2.51 21.01 -11.99
C LYS A 27 -3.01 21.16 -10.56
N ALA A 28 -3.52 20.08 -9.98
CA ALA A 28 -3.99 20.03 -8.60
C ALA A 28 -4.04 18.57 -8.14
N THR A 29 -3.80 18.32 -6.86
CA THR A 29 -4.06 17.04 -6.21
C THR A 29 -4.74 17.31 -4.87
N SER A 30 -5.70 16.46 -4.51
CA SER A 30 -6.38 16.46 -3.22
C SER A 30 -6.76 15.02 -2.90
N GLY A 31 -7.08 14.70 -1.65
CA GLY A 31 -7.36 13.34 -1.26
C GLY A 31 -7.61 13.17 0.24
N ASP A 32 -7.90 11.94 0.63
CA ASP A 32 -8.03 11.47 2.00
C ASP A 32 -7.22 10.17 2.17
N THR A 33 -6.14 10.25 2.95
CA THR A 33 -5.21 9.14 3.20
C THR A 33 -5.77 8.09 4.18
N PHE A 34 -6.99 8.29 4.68
CA PHE A 34 -7.67 7.39 5.59
C PHE A 34 -9.03 6.92 5.05
N LEU A 35 -9.33 7.15 3.77
CA LEU A 35 -10.58 6.74 3.13
C LEU A 35 -10.31 5.77 1.98
N GLY A 36 -10.86 4.57 2.03
CA GLY A 36 -10.73 3.60 0.95
C GLY A 36 -11.67 2.40 1.06
N GLY A 37 -11.35 1.34 0.32
CA GLY A 37 -12.09 0.08 0.29
C GLY A 37 -12.34 -0.54 1.66
N LYS A 38 -11.41 -0.36 2.60
CA LYS A 38 -11.48 -0.86 3.96
C LYS A 38 -12.57 -0.19 4.78
N ASP A 39 -12.87 1.09 4.56
CA ASP A 39 -13.94 1.79 5.27
C ASP A 39 -15.32 1.24 4.92
N PHE A 40 -15.51 0.82 3.67
CA PHE A 40 -16.70 0.08 3.27
C PHE A 40 -16.78 -1.27 4.01
N ASP A 41 -15.67 -1.99 4.12
CA ASP A 41 -15.62 -3.25 4.87
C ASP A 41 -15.90 -3.01 6.37
N ASP A 42 -15.34 -1.95 6.96
CA ASP A 42 -15.55 -1.55 8.35
C ASP A 42 -17.02 -1.20 8.63
N GLN A 43 -17.68 -0.45 7.74
CA GLN A 43 -19.09 -0.15 7.88
C GLN A 43 -19.97 -1.40 7.73
N MET A 44 -19.65 -2.29 6.79
CA MET A 44 -20.34 -3.58 6.65
C MET A 44 -20.17 -4.44 7.91
N VAL A 45 -18.96 -4.54 8.45
CA VAL A 45 -18.67 -5.28 9.68
C VAL A 45 -19.48 -4.69 10.85
N SER A 46 -19.43 -3.38 11.08
CA SER A 46 -20.17 -2.72 12.16
C SER A 46 -21.68 -2.96 12.05
N HIS A 47 -22.24 -2.86 10.84
CA HIS A 47 -23.65 -3.15 10.60
C HIS A 47 -24.01 -4.60 10.94
N PHE A 48 -23.21 -5.58 10.51
CA PHE A 48 -23.48 -6.99 10.79
C PHE A 48 -23.22 -7.38 12.24
N VAL A 49 -22.27 -6.74 12.92
CA VAL A 49 -22.11 -6.91 14.38
C VAL A 49 -23.40 -6.47 15.09
N GLU A 50 -23.97 -5.33 14.72
CA GLU A 50 -25.25 -4.87 15.28
C GLU A 50 -26.42 -5.79 14.93
N ASP A 51 -26.51 -6.28 13.69
CA ASP A 51 -27.61 -7.15 13.25
C ASP A 51 -27.54 -8.54 13.90
N ILE A 52 -26.34 -9.11 14.07
CA ILE A 52 -26.10 -10.34 14.84
C ILE A 52 -26.51 -10.13 16.30
N LYS A 53 -26.13 -8.99 16.89
CA LYS A 53 -26.52 -8.63 18.26
C LYS A 53 -28.04 -8.51 18.41
N LYS A 54 -28.74 -7.94 17.43
CA LYS A 54 -30.21 -7.82 17.42
C LYS A 54 -30.91 -9.16 17.21
N LYS A 55 -30.53 -9.91 16.17
CA LYS A 55 -31.23 -11.14 15.74
C LYS A 55 -30.87 -12.36 16.59
N LYS A 56 -29.60 -12.51 16.96
CA LYS A 56 -29.08 -13.69 17.68
C LYS A 56 -28.82 -13.42 19.15
N LYS A 57 -28.93 -12.15 19.60
CA LYS A 57 -28.65 -11.73 20.99
C LYS A 57 -27.23 -12.07 21.46
N ILE A 58 -26.29 -12.15 20.53
CA ILE A 58 -24.87 -12.41 20.80
C ILE A 58 -24.06 -11.20 20.35
N ASP A 59 -23.19 -10.71 21.23
CA ASP A 59 -22.26 -9.64 20.89
C ASP A 59 -20.89 -10.23 20.54
N ILE A 60 -20.48 -10.08 19.28
CA ILE A 60 -19.19 -10.56 18.77
C ILE A 60 -18.11 -9.47 18.78
N SER A 61 -18.41 -8.26 19.28
CA SER A 61 -17.49 -7.11 19.25
C SER A 61 -16.17 -7.35 19.96
N CYS A 62 -16.13 -8.29 20.91
CA CYS A 62 -14.94 -8.64 21.68
C CYS A 62 -14.20 -9.88 21.15
N ASP A 63 -14.73 -10.58 20.14
CA ASP A 63 -14.08 -11.75 19.54
C ASP A 63 -13.29 -11.37 18.28
N LEU A 64 -11.98 -11.20 18.45
CA LEU A 64 -11.03 -10.89 17.36
C LEU A 64 -11.06 -11.91 16.21
N LYS A 65 -11.31 -13.19 16.50
CA LYS A 65 -11.35 -14.24 15.47
C LYS A 65 -12.65 -14.17 14.68
N ALA A 66 -13.78 -13.97 15.36
CA ALA A 66 -15.08 -13.78 14.70
C ALA A 66 -15.08 -12.51 13.84
N LEU A 67 -14.57 -11.39 14.35
CA LEU A 67 -14.46 -10.13 13.62
C LEU A 67 -13.57 -10.24 12.37
N ARG A 68 -12.42 -10.94 12.46
CA ARG A 68 -11.56 -11.18 11.29
C ARG A 68 -12.28 -11.98 10.20
N ARG A 69 -13.00 -13.04 10.59
CA ARG A 69 -13.77 -13.86 9.64
C ARG A 69 -14.91 -13.09 9.00
N LEU A 70 -15.65 -12.33 9.80
CA LEU A 70 -16.73 -11.46 9.32
C LEU A 70 -16.19 -10.42 8.33
N ARG A 71 -15.07 -9.77 8.64
CA ARG A 71 -14.41 -8.81 7.74
C ARG A 71 -14.02 -9.44 6.41
N SER A 72 -13.35 -10.60 6.43
CA SER A 72 -12.99 -11.29 5.18
C SER A 72 -14.21 -11.67 4.35
N ALA A 73 -15.34 -12.00 4.98
CA ALA A 73 -16.57 -12.28 4.26
C ALA A 73 -17.26 -11.00 3.75
N CYS A 74 -17.23 -9.90 4.50
CA CYS A 74 -17.69 -8.59 4.04
C CYS A 74 -16.92 -8.12 2.80
N GLU A 75 -15.59 -8.25 2.81
CA GLU A 75 -14.76 -7.88 1.67
C GLU A 75 -15.09 -8.74 0.43
N LYS A 76 -15.24 -10.05 0.61
CA LYS A 76 -15.67 -10.96 -0.47
C LYS A 76 -17.04 -10.56 -1.01
N ALA A 77 -18.01 -10.33 -0.13
CA ALA A 77 -19.35 -9.91 -0.50
C ALA A 77 -19.34 -8.57 -1.25
N LYS A 78 -18.58 -7.59 -0.76
CA LYS A 78 -18.35 -6.29 -1.43
C LYS A 78 -17.85 -6.46 -2.87
N ARG A 79 -16.90 -7.38 -3.09
CA ARG A 79 -16.41 -7.70 -4.43
C ARG A 79 -17.50 -8.34 -5.29
N VAL A 80 -18.29 -9.26 -4.76
CA VAL A 80 -19.38 -9.91 -5.52
C VAL A 80 -20.48 -8.92 -5.89
N ILE A 81 -20.96 -8.09 -4.95
CA ILE A 81 -21.99 -7.08 -5.22
C ILE A 81 -21.50 -5.96 -6.15
N SER A 82 -20.19 -5.90 -6.41
CA SER A 82 -19.66 -5.01 -7.44
C SER A 82 -20.06 -5.46 -8.86
N PHE A 83 -20.50 -6.72 -9.01
CA PHE A 83 -20.89 -7.31 -10.30
C PHE A 83 -22.25 -8.01 -10.26
N SER A 84 -22.91 -8.08 -9.10
CA SER A 84 -24.17 -8.78 -8.87
C SER A 84 -25.10 -7.93 -8.00
N GLU A 85 -26.42 -8.06 -8.16
CA GLU A 85 -27.39 -7.24 -7.41
C GLU A 85 -27.49 -7.64 -5.93
N GLU A 86 -27.23 -8.90 -5.63
CA GLU A 86 -27.25 -9.46 -4.28
C GLU A 86 -26.13 -10.48 -4.08
N THR A 87 -25.80 -10.72 -2.81
CA THR A 87 -24.89 -11.79 -2.40
C THR A 87 -25.27 -12.24 -1.00
N THR A 88 -24.99 -13.50 -0.69
CA THR A 88 -25.15 -14.05 0.66
C THR A 88 -23.78 -14.12 1.32
N ILE A 89 -23.71 -13.64 2.56
CA ILE A 89 -22.54 -13.85 3.41
C ILE A 89 -22.84 -15.07 4.25
N ASP A 90 -22.34 -16.24 3.82
CA ASP A 90 -22.45 -17.47 4.60
C ASP A 90 -21.19 -17.65 5.44
N LEU A 91 -21.38 -17.71 6.75
CA LEU A 91 -20.31 -17.79 7.74
C LEU A 91 -20.50 -19.01 8.65
N ASP A 92 -20.05 -20.17 8.17
CA ASP A 92 -20.08 -21.40 8.98
C ASP A 92 -19.29 -21.19 10.29
N TYR A 93 -19.88 -21.49 11.44
CA TYR A 93 -19.20 -21.43 12.75
C TYR A 93 -18.65 -20.05 13.14
N LEU A 94 -19.35 -18.94 12.87
CA LEU A 94 -18.91 -17.59 13.22
C LEU A 94 -18.58 -17.44 14.73
N TYR A 95 -19.44 -18.01 15.58
CA TYR A 95 -19.26 -18.24 17.02
C TYR A 95 -20.33 -19.24 17.48
N GLN A 96 -19.96 -20.32 18.18
CA GLN A 96 -20.89 -21.36 18.68
C GLN A 96 -21.95 -21.89 17.68
N ALA A 97 -21.54 -22.26 16.46
CA ALA A 97 -22.38 -22.97 15.46
C ALA A 97 -23.68 -22.24 15.06
N ILE A 98 -23.58 -20.96 14.69
CA ILE A 98 -24.72 -20.17 14.18
C ILE A 98 -24.42 -19.65 12.77
N ASP A 99 -25.33 -19.97 11.84
CA ASP A 99 -25.34 -19.47 10.47
C ASP A 99 -26.13 -18.15 10.36
N TYR A 100 -25.71 -17.27 9.44
CA TYR A 100 -26.19 -15.90 9.29
C TYR A 100 -26.17 -15.47 7.81
N GLN A 101 -27.18 -14.73 7.32
CA GLN A 101 -27.36 -14.30 5.92
C GLN A 101 -28.04 -12.91 5.85
N THR A 102 -27.59 -11.99 4.96
CA THR A 102 -28.16 -10.62 4.78
C THR A 102 -27.62 -9.90 3.51
N SER A 103 -28.24 -8.78 3.09
CA SER A 103 -27.97 -7.98 1.86
C SER A 103 -27.29 -6.63 2.14
N CYS A 104 -26.41 -6.14 1.23
CA CYS A 104 -25.38 -5.12 1.50
C CYS A 104 -25.57 -3.73 0.85
N MET A 105 -26.59 -3.53 0.02
CA MET A 105 -26.63 -2.40 -0.93
C MET A 105 -26.88 -1.00 -0.32
N ASP A 106 -27.49 -0.91 0.86
CA ASP A 106 -27.87 0.39 1.45
C ASP A 106 -26.72 1.08 2.21
N ILE A 107 -25.67 0.35 2.56
CA ILE A 107 -24.51 0.86 3.31
C ILE A 107 -23.59 1.66 2.39
N VAL A 108 -23.35 1.13 1.19
CA VAL A 108 -22.50 1.76 0.15
C VAL A 108 -23.02 3.16 -0.23
N LYS A 109 -24.35 3.35 -0.25
CA LYS A 109 -24.98 4.64 -0.56
C LYS A 109 -24.67 5.72 0.49
N LYS A 110 -24.51 5.35 1.77
CA LYS A 110 -24.25 6.29 2.88
C LYS A 110 -22.80 6.75 2.92
N CYS A 111 -21.84 5.87 2.63
CA CYS A 111 -20.42 6.22 2.56
C CYS A 111 -20.13 7.28 1.49
N LEU A 112 -20.82 7.19 0.35
CA LEU A 112 -20.51 7.99 -0.83
C LEU A 112 -21.11 9.40 -0.80
N ALA A 113 -22.08 9.68 0.08
CA ALA A 113 -22.64 11.02 0.28
C ALA A 113 -21.63 12.03 0.88
N TYR A 114 -20.52 11.54 1.47
CA TYR A 114 -19.48 12.36 2.08
C TYR A 114 -18.45 12.91 1.08
N ALA A 115 -18.28 12.27 -0.08
CA ALA A 115 -17.27 12.65 -1.08
C ALA A 115 -17.83 13.66 -2.09
N LYS A 116 -17.84 14.95 -1.75
CA LYS A 116 -18.30 16.04 -2.65
C LYS A 116 -17.11 16.61 -3.44
N LEU A 117 -17.13 16.50 -4.77
CA LEU A 117 -16.10 17.04 -5.67
C LEU A 117 -16.68 17.97 -6.75
N ILE A 118 -15.88 18.94 -7.20
CA ILE A 118 -16.25 20.09 -8.05
C ILE A 118 -16.11 19.72 -9.55
N LYS A 119 -16.97 20.32 -10.40
CA LYS A 119 -17.50 19.68 -11.62
C LYS A 119 -17.08 20.28 -12.98
N GLU A 120 -16.44 21.45 -13.05
CA GLU A 120 -16.66 22.33 -14.23
C GLU A 120 -15.57 22.40 -15.31
N SER A 121 -14.44 21.67 -15.26
CA SER A 121 -13.35 21.87 -16.25
C SER A 121 -12.62 20.62 -16.79
N VAL A 122 -13.21 19.44 -16.64
CA VAL A 122 -12.57 18.15 -16.97
C VAL A 122 -13.02 17.63 -18.35
N ASN A 123 -12.09 17.14 -19.17
CA ASN A 123 -12.39 16.55 -20.48
C ASN A 123 -12.66 15.04 -20.42
N GLU A 124 -11.95 14.32 -19.56
CA GLU A 124 -12.08 12.87 -19.38
C GLU A 124 -11.72 12.50 -17.93
N VAL A 125 -12.40 11.50 -17.38
CA VAL A 125 -12.17 11.00 -16.02
C VAL A 125 -11.58 9.60 -16.10
N ILE A 126 -10.37 9.46 -15.58
CA ILE A 126 -9.66 8.18 -15.43
C ILE A 126 -9.91 7.70 -14.01
N VAL A 127 -10.44 6.48 -13.89
CA VAL A 127 -10.83 5.90 -12.61
C VAL A 127 -9.93 4.68 -12.33
N VAL A 128 -9.22 4.71 -11.21
CA VAL A 128 -8.16 3.76 -10.85
C VAL A 128 -8.39 3.25 -9.43
N GLY A 129 -7.96 2.02 -9.14
CA GLY A 129 -8.10 1.37 -7.85
C GLY A 129 -9.31 0.44 -7.76
N GLY A 130 -9.12 -0.72 -7.14
CA GLY A 130 -10.10 -1.81 -7.15
C GLY A 130 -11.47 -1.46 -6.55
N SER A 131 -11.52 -0.50 -5.61
CA SER A 131 -12.76 -0.04 -4.98
C SER A 131 -13.67 0.73 -5.95
N THR A 132 -13.13 1.25 -7.05
CA THR A 132 -13.89 1.94 -8.08
C THR A 132 -14.78 1.02 -8.92
N ARG A 133 -14.60 -0.30 -8.82
CA ARG A 133 -15.44 -1.31 -9.47
C ARG A 133 -16.86 -1.37 -8.88
N ILE A 134 -17.08 -0.76 -7.71
CA ILE A 134 -18.39 -0.72 -7.05
C ILE A 134 -19.39 0.08 -7.92
N PRO A 135 -20.51 -0.50 -8.38
CA PRO A 135 -21.46 0.14 -9.29
C PRO A 135 -21.97 1.47 -8.78
N LYS A 136 -22.19 1.60 -7.47
CA LYS A 136 -22.65 2.86 -6.87
C LYS A 136 -21.59 3.96 -6.87
N VAL A 137 -20.31 3.60 -6.76
CA VAL A 137 -19.19 4.54 -6.95
C VAL A 137 -19.19 5.03 -8.39
N VAL A 138 -19.29 4.12 -9.35
CA VAL A 138 -19.35 4.45 -10.79
C VAL A 138 -20.57 5.32 -11.13
N GLU A 139 -21.74 5.01 -10.59
CA GLU A 139 -22.98 5.79 -10.77
C GLU A 139 -22.80 7.21 -10.24
N ILE A 140 -22.28 7.36 -9.03
CA ILE A 140 -22.02 8.68 -8.43
C ILE A 140 -20.99 9.44 -9.24
N LEU A 141 -19.93 8.80 -9.72
CA LEU A 141 -18.97 9.44 -10.62
C LEU A 141 -19.62 9.88 -11.94
N ARG A 142 -20.55 9.10 -12.50
CA ARG A 142 -21.31 9.51 -13.69
C ARG A 142 -22.26 10.68 -13.41
N ASP A 143 -22.91 10.70 -12.25
CA ASP A 143 -23.79 11.80 -11.85
C ASP A 143 -22.99 13.09 -11.57
N LEU A 144 -21.85 12.94 -10.90
CA LEU A 144 -20.90 14.02 -10.62
C LEU A 144 -20.31 14.58 -11.91
N PHE A 145 -19.91 13.73 -12.86
CA PHE A 145 -19.32 14.14 -14.14
C PHE A 145 -20.28 13.93 -15.32
N SER A 146 -21.55 14.30 -15.13
CA SER A 146 -22.62 14.14 -16.12
C SER A 146 -22.23 14.71 -17.49
N GLY A 147 -22.17 13.85 -18.51
CA GLY A 147 -21.78 14.20 -19.89
C GLY A 147 -20.32 13.93 -20.25
N ILE A 148 -19.49 13.52 -19.29
CA ILE A 148 -18.11 13.09 -19.50
C ILE A 148 -18.06 11.55 -19.48
N GLU A 149 -17.41 10.94 -20.46
CA GLU A 149 -17.23 9.50 -20.49
C GLU A 149 -16.14 9.08 -19.48
N LEU A 150 -16.46 8.10 -18.63
CA LEU A 150 -15.47 7.50 -17.73
C LEU A 150 -14.56 6.58 -18.55
N CYS A 151 -13.25 6.81 -18.50
CA CYS A 151 -12.27 5.99 -19.21
C CYS A 151 -12.26 4.57 -18.66
N LYS A 152 -12.61 3.58 -19.49
CA LYS A 152 -12.62 2.14 -19.13
C LYS A 152 -11.45 1.35 -19.73
N ILE A 153 -10.58 2.02 -20.49
CA ILE A 153 -9.53 1.37 -21.28
C ILE A 153 -8.40 0.87 -20.36
N LEU A 154 -8.21 1.50 -19.21
CA LEU A 154 -7.16 1.18 -18.25
C LEU A 154 -7.63 0.14 -17.24
N ASN A 155 -6.82 -0.90 -17.00
CA ASN A 155 -7.09 -1.83 -15.90
C ASN A 155 -6.84 -1.10 -14.56
N PRO A 156 -7.86 -0.91 -13.70
CA PRO A 156 -7.71 -0.10 -12.48
C PRO A 156 -6.74 -0.70 -11.46
N ASP A 157 -6.42 -1.99 -11.55
CA ASP A 157 -5.50 -2.67 -10.61
C ASP A 157 -4.03 -2.61 -11.08
N GLU A 158 -3.78 -2.35 -12.37
CA GLU A 158 -2.44 -2.33 -12.97
C GLU A 158 -2.00 -0.91 -13.38
N ALA A 159 -2.96 0.00 -13.52
CA ALA A 159 -2.77 1.39 -13.93
C ALA A 159 -1.66 2.09 -13.14
N VAL A 160 -1.67 1.96 -11.80
CA VAL A 160 -0.69 2.60 -10.93
C VAL A 160 0.72 2.06 -11.21
N ALA A 161 0.88 0.73 -11.31
CA ALA A 161 2.16 0.11 -11.61
C ALA A 161 2.71 0.49 -13.01
N PHE A 162 1.82 0.63 -14.00
CA PHE A 162 2.22 1.12 -15.33
C PHE A 162 2.67 2.58 -15.31
N VAL A 163 1.97 3.44 -14.56
CA VAL A 163 2.36 4.84 -14.38
C VAL A 163 3.72 4.92 -13.68
N GLU A 164 3.92 4.20 -12.58
CA GLU A 164 5.22 4.15 -11.89
C GLU A 164 6.37 3.70 -12.81
N LEU A 165 6.15 2.66 -13.61
CA LEU A 165 7.13 2.18 -14.58
C LEU A 165 7.44 3.20 -15.69
N TRP A 166 6.42 3.96 -16.12
CA TRP A 166 6.59 5.03 -17.11
C TRP A 166 7.37 6.21 -16.53
N VAL A 167 7.06 6.64 -15.30
CA VAL A 167 7.82 7.68 -14.58
C VAL A 167 9.28 7.26 -14.42
N PHE A 168 9.55 6.02 -14.05
CA PHE A 168 10.92 5.50 -13.94
C PHE A 168 11.69 5.54 -15.27
N ARG A 169 11.00 5.28 -16.39
CA ARG A 169 11.59 5.26 -17.73
C ARG A 169 11.67 6.64 -18.39
N SER A 170 10.90 7.61 -17.92
CA SER A 170 10.82 8.95 -18.52
C SER A 170 10.62 10.02 -17.43
N PRO A 171 11.60 10.20 -16.52
CA PRO A 171 11.48 11.14 -15.39
C PRO A 171 11.35 12.59 -15.85
N GLU A 172 11.78 12.92 -17.08
CA GLU A 172 11.69 14.25 -17.67
C GLU A 172 10.26 14.65 -18.08
N THR A 173 9.30 13.72 -18.08
CA THR A 173 7.93 13.94 -18.61
C THR A 173 6.86 14.20 -17.54
N VAL A 174 7.22 14.13 -16.25
CA VAL A 174 6.35 14.50 -15.12
C VAL A 174 6.78 15.87 -14.59
N VAL A 175 5.92 16.88 -14.73
CA VAL A 175 6.24 18.23 -14.27
C VAL A 175 5.29 18.64 -13.15
N CYS A 176 5.89 18.96 -11.99
CA CYS A 176 5.56 20.09 -11.08
C CYS A 176 6.43 20.10 -9.81
N ILE A 177 7.52 19.34 -9.79
CA ILE A 177 8.59 19.36 -8.80
C ILE A 177 9.88 19.09 -9.60
N PRO A 178 11.00 19.82 -9.39
CA PRO A 178 11.30 20.73 -8.30
C PRO A 178 10.66 22.13 -8.46
N THR A 179 10.18 22.68 -7.34
CA THR A 179 9.67 24.05 -7.28
C THR A 179 10.38 24.84 -6.18
N LYS A 180 10.59 26.12 -6.44
CA LYS A 180 11.26 27.05 -5.54
C LYS A 180 10.38 28.28 -5.36
N MET A 181 10.02 28.57 -4.12
CA MET A 181 9.30 29.77 -3.74
C MET A 181 10.15 30.61 -2.80
N THR A 182 10.19 31.91 -3.02
CA THR A 182 10.95 32.84 -2.19
C THR A 182 10.03 33.92 -1.65
N THR A 183 10.12 34.20 -0.36
CA THR A 183 9.36 35.23 0.35
C THR A 183 10.30 36.11 1.18
N ASN A 184 10.01 37.40 1.20
CA ASN A 184 10.74 38.35 2.03
C ASN A 184 10.06 38.44 3.40
N MET A 185 10.82 38.17 4.44
CA MET A 185 10.44 38.37 5.84
C MET A 185 11.15 39.60 6.40
N ILE A 186 10.61 40.19 7.46
CA ILE A 186 11.15 41.37 8.15
C ILE A 186 11.22 41.13 9.65
N THR A 187 12.09 41.88 10.33
CA THR A 187 12.13 41.92 11.80
C THR A 187 10.92 42.67 12.35
N VAL A 188 10.48 42.26 13.55
CA VAL A 188 9.30 42.82 14.22
C VAL A 188 9.66 43.66 15.45
N PHE A 189 10.88 43.52 15.97
CA PHE A 189 11.38 44.27 17.12
C PHE A 189 12.69 45.00 16.79
N ASP A 190 12.90 46.14 17.44
CA ASP A 190 14.17 46.85 17.39
C ASP A 190 15.29 46.00 18.01
N ASN A 191 16.46 46.03 17.37
CA ASN A 191 17.65 45.26 17.74
C ASN A 191 17.42 43.75 17.82
N GLN A 192 16.46 43.21 17.06
CA GLN A 192 16.20 41.78 16.98
C GLN A 192 17.41 41.05 16.37
N THR A 193 18.08 40.21 17.17
CA THR A 193 19.28 39.47 16.76
C THR A 193 18.98 38.06 16.25
N GLU A 194 17.76 37.57 16.45
CA GLU A 194 17.33 36.22 16.10
C GLU A 194 15.90 36.23 15.55
N MET A 195 15.63 35.41 14.53
CA MET A 195 14.29 35.23 13.96
C MET A 195 13.91 33.76 13.97
N ARG A 196 12.76 33.43 14.55
CA ARG A 196 12.18 32.09 14.53
C ARG A 196 11.30 31.92 13.29
N ILE A 197 11.55 30.87 12.52
CA ILE A 197 10.80 30.53 11.32
C ILE A 197 10.15 29.17 11.55
N SER A 198 8.82 29.17 11.62
CA SER A 198 7.99 27.97 11.80
C SER A 198 7.32 27.60 10.49
N VAL A 199 7.35 26.32 10.14
CA VAL A 199 6.84 25.77 8.88
C VAL A 199 5.67 24.84 9.20
N ASN A 200 4.54 25.04 8.54
CA ASN A 200 3.33 24.24 8.71
C ASN A 200 2.79 23.82 7.34
N GLU A 201 2.14 22.67 7.28
CA GLU A 201 1.49 22.10 6.09
C GLU A 201 -0.02 21.97 6.32
N GLY A 202 -0.82 22.51 5.40
CA GLY A 202 -2.26 22.35 5.42
C GLY A 202 -3.02 23.49 4.72
N GLU A 203 -4.31 23.27 4.50
CA GLU A 203 -5.18 24.17 3.73
C GLU A 203 -5.95 25.18 4.61
N ARG A 204 -5.77 25.14 5.95
CA ARG A 204 -6.49 26.04 6.85
C ARG A 204 -5.89 27.44 6.86
N LYS A 205 -6.74 28.44 7.11
CA LYS A 205 -6.38 29.87 7.07
C LYS A 205 -5.39 30.29 8.16
N LEU A 206 -5.43 29.65 9.33
CA LEU A 206 -4.55 29.95 10.45
C LEU A 206 -3.44 28.91 10.50
N ALA A 207 -2.18 29.35 10.58
CA ALA A 207 -1.02 28.46 10.62
C ALA A 207 -1.06 27.47 11.79
N ASN A 208 -1.58 27.88 12.95
CA ASN A 208 -1.69 27.03 14.14
C ASN A 208 -2.75 25.92 14.01
N ASP A 209 -3.63 26.00 13.02
CA ASP A 209 -4.61 24.95 12.74
C ASP A 209 -4.10 23.95 11.70
N ASN A 210 -2.93 24.21 11.11
CA ASN A 210 -2.28 23.33 10.15
C ASN A 210 -1.26 22.41 10.85
N TYR A 211 -0.79 21.39 10.14
CA TYR A 211 0.15 20.41 10.68
C TYR A 211 1.55 21.03 10.79
N PHE A 212 2.14 21.02 11.98
CA PHE A 212 3.45 21.61 12.21
C PHE A 212 4.56 20.69 11.68
N LEU A 213 5.35 21.19 10.73
CA LEU A 213 6.44 20.44 10.10
C LEU A 213 7.78 20.63 10.81
N GLY A 214 8.00 21.80 11.41
CA GLY A 214 9.25 22.10 12.09
C GLY A 214 9.53 23.59 12.21
N GLU A 215 10.57 23.92 12.96
CA GLU A 215 11.03 25.30 13.14
C GLU A 215 12.55 25.38 13.17
N PHE A 216 13.08 26.55 12.81
CA PHE A 216 14.48 26.88 13.01
C PHE A 216 14.66 28.35 13.38
N ILE A 217 15.80 28.65 13.99
CA ILE A 217 16.16 30.01 14.42
C ILE A 217 17.28 30.51 13.51
N LEU A 218 17.01 31.61 12.81
CA LEU A 218 18.03 32.40 12.12
C LEU A 218 18.67 33.35 13.14
N SER A 219 19.86 33.00 13.63
CA SER A 219 20.63 33.80 14.57
C SER A 219 21.67 34.69 13.87
N GLY A 220 22.16 35.71 14.56
CA GLY A 220 23.25 36.57 14.08
C GLY A 220 22.77 37.68 13.15
N LEU A 221 21.55 38.20 13.37
CA LEU A 221 21.07 39.39 12.67
C LEU A 221 21.73 40.65 13.24
N PRO A 222 22.10 41.62 12.38
CA PRO A 222 22.64 42.90 12.83
C PRO A 222 21.56 43.69 13.59
N LYS A 223 21.99 44.47 14.59
CA LYS A 223 21.11 45.35 15.37
C LYS A 223 20.66 46.53 14.51
N ALA A 224 19.37 46.61 14.24
CA ALA A 224 18.71 47.74 13.57
C ALA A 224 17.25 47.88 14.02
N LEU A 225 16.52 48.88 13.51
CA LEU A 225 15.11 49.07 13.84
C LEU A 225 14.26 47.97 13.19
N ALA A 226 13.07 47.75 13.73
CA ALA A 226 12.11 46.81 13.17
C ALA A 226 11.79 47.16 11.69
N GLY A 227 11.95 46.18 10.80
CA GLY A 227 11.68 46.35 9.37
C GLY A 227 12.84 46.87 8.51
N ASP A 228 13.98 47.23 9.10
CA ASP A 228 15.12 47.81 8.37
C ASP A 228 15.76 46.84 7.37
N PHE A 229 15.67 45.53 7.62
CA PHE A 229 16.29 44.51 6.78
C PHE A 229 15.29 43.50 6.25
N LYS A 230 15.56 43.03 5.03
CA LYS A 230 14.80 41.97 4.36
C LYS A 230 15.56 40.65 4.52
N ILE A 231 14.86 39.65 5.05
CA ILE A 231 15.35 38.29 5.16
C ILE A 231 14.70 37.50 4.02
N ILE A 232 15.51 36.91 3.15
CA ILE A 232 15.02 36.12 2.03
C ILE A 232 14.85 34.69 2.50
N THR A 233 13.60 34.26 2.66
CA THR A 233 13.26 32.88 3.00
C THR A 233 12.86 32.14 1.74
N THR A 234 13.56 31.05 1.44
CA THR A 234 13.38 30.19 0.28
C THR A 234 12.87 28.82 0.72
N PHE A 235 11.77 28.40 0.12
CA PHE A 235 11.17 27.07 0.23
C PHE A 235 11.44 26.33 -1.08
N GLU A 236 12.15 25.22 -1.00
CA GLU A 236 12.53 24.40 -2.15
C GLU A 236 12.03 22.98 -1.92
N LEU A 237 11.23 22.47 -2.86
CA LEU A 237 10.75 21.10 -2.86
C LEU A 237 11.52 20.35 -3.95
N ASP A 238 12.29 19.33 -3.56
CA ASP A 238 13.04 18.49 -4.50
C ASP A 238 12.17 17.38 -5.10
N ALA A 239 12.66 16.69 -6.14
CA ALA A 239 11.91 15.67 -6.90
C ALA A 239 11.34 14.51 -6.05
N ASP A 240 11.90 14.30 -4.85
CA ASP A 240 11.44 13.28 -3.90
C ASP A 240 10.35 13.81 -2.94
N GLY A 241 9.93 15.06 -3.11
CA GLY A 241 8.96 15.73 -2.24
C GLY A 241 9.54 16.16 -0.89
N ILE A 242 10.86 16.31 -0.77
CA ILE A 242 11.50 16.76 0.48
C ILE A 242 11.56 18.28 0.50
N LEU A 243 10.96 18.88 1.54
CA LEU A 243 10.94 20.34 1.71
C LEU A 243 12.22 20.82 2.38
N THR A 244 12.94 21.70 1.69
CA THR A 244 14.08 22.43 2.21
C THR A 244 13.71 23.90 2.39
N VAL A 245 13.75 24.38 3.63
CA VAL A 245 13.52 25.79 3.97
C VAL A 245 14.85 26.43 4.35
N SER A 246 15.19 27.54 3.71
CA SER A 246 16.40 28.30 4.01
C SER A 246 16.07 29.77 4.15
N ALA A 247 16.79 30.47 5.02
CA ALA A 247 16.67 31.90 5.19
C ALA A 247 18.05 32.54 5.17
N GLU A 248 18.19 33.61 4.41
CA GLU A 248 19.44 34.34 4.28
C GLU A 248 19.19 35.84 4.42
N HIS A 249 20.02 36.49 5.22
CA HIS A 249 20.12 37.94 5.24
C HIS A 249 21.26 38.38 4.31
N CYS A 250 20.92 39.09 3.25
CA CYS A 250 21.85 39.40 2.14
C CYS A 250 23.09 40.19 2.58
N ASP A 251 22.94 41.11 3.54
CA ASP A 251 24.02 42.06 3.88
C ASP A 251 24.97 41.55 4.96
N SER A 252 24.49 40.71 5.88
CA SER A 252 25.34 40.14 6.96
C SER A 252 25.91 38.77 6.61
N GLY A 253 25.44 38.13 5.53
CA GLY A 253 25.79 36.76 5.19
C GLY A 253 25.26 35.71 6.18
N SER A 254 24.40 36.10 7.12
CA SER A 254 23.80 35.20 8.11
C SER A 254 22.82 34.27 7.39
N LYS A 255 23.06 32.97 7.50
CA LYS A 255 22.26 31.92 6.86
C LYS A 255 21.74 30.94 7.90
N GLY A 256 20.48 30.57 7.77
CA GLY A 256 19.83 29.50 8.51
C GLY A 256 19.17 28.55 7.51
N LYS A 257 19.20 27.25 7.79
CA LYS A 257 18.57 26.24 6.94
C LYS A 257 17.93 25.17 7.80
N LEU A 258 16.71 24.82 7.45
CA LEU A 258 15.97 23.68 7.96
C LEU A 258 15.65 22.76 6.79
N LYS A 259 16.16 21.54 6.83
CA LYS A 259 15.73 20.49 5.92
C LYS A 259 14.63 19.72 6.65
N ILE A 260 13.41 19.80 6.15
CA ILE A 260 12.28 19.06 6.68
C ILE A 260 12.18 17.77 5.89
N THR A 261 12.79 16.74 6.45
CA THR A 261 12.50 15.37 6.05
C THR A 261 11.25 14.94 6.81
N ASN A 262 10.35 14.21 6.14
CA ASN A 262 9.14 13.65 6.76
C ASN A 262 9.56 12.63 7.85
N GLU A 263 9.79 13.10 9.09
CA GLU A 263 10.34 12.30 10.19
C GLU A 263 9.26 11.59 11.03
N GLU A 264 8.01 12.06 11.02
CA GLU A 264 6.93 11.34 11.68
C GLU A 264 6.54 10.09 10.88
N GLY A 265 6.97 8.93 11.37
CA GLY A 265 6.68 7.62 10.78
C GLY A 265 7.82 7.01 9.95
N ARG A 266 8.96 7.70 9.80
CA ARG A 266 10.16 7.10 9.20
C ARG A 266 11.09 6.56 10.29
N LEU A 267 11.51 5.31 10.10
CA LEU A 267 12.50 4.65 10.94
C LEU A 267 13.77 5.51 10.98
N ARG A 268 14.36 5.70 12.17
CA ARG A 268 15.69 6.33 12.28
C ARG A 268 16.71 5.54 11.48
N VAL A 269 17.83 6.14 11.10
CA VAL A 269 18.88 5.45 10.33
C VAL A 269 19.29 4.13 11.02
N GLU A 270 19.41 4.12 12.34
CA GLU A 270 19.75 2.90 13.09
C GLU A 270 18.63 1.85 13.06
N GLU A 271 17.37 2.27 12.95
CA GLU A 271 16.23 1.38 12.81
C GLU A 271 16.10 0.84 11.38
N ILE A 272 16.42 1.66 10.37
CA ILE A 272 16.54 1.25 8.97
C ILE A 272 17.59 0.15 8.84
N ASP A 273 18.79 0.36 9.43
CA ASP A 273 19.85 -0.64 9.41
C ASP A 273 19.41 -1.96 10.06
N ARG A 274 18.73 -1.90 11.22
CA ARG A 274 18.16 -3.09 11.87
C ARG A 274 17.12 -3.79 10.99
N VAL A 275 16.28 -3.04 10.27
CA VAL A 275 15.30 -3.61 9.34
C VAL A 275 15.99 -4.25 8.15
N ILE A 276 17.03 -3.63 7.60
CA ILE A 276 17.85 -4.18 6.51
C ILE A 276 18.54 -5.48 6.96
N GLU A 277 19.14 -5.52 8.14
CA GLU A 277 19.77 -6.73 8.68
C GLU A 277 18.76 -7.85 8.91
N LYS A 278 17.58 -7.54 9.47
CA LYS A 278 16.49 -8.51 9.61
C LYS A 278 16.00 -9.02 8.25
N ALA A 279 15.82 -8.14 7.27
CA ALA A 279 15.41 -8.51 5.91
C ALA A 279 16.44 -9.43 5.24
N LYS A 280 17.75 -9.14 5.39
CA LYS A 280 18.83 -10.03 4.91
C LYS A 280 18.78 -11.40 5.59
N LYS A 281 18.58 -11.44 6.91
CA LYS A 281 18.45 -12.69 7.65
C LYS A 281 17.27 -13.51 7.17
N TYR A 282 16.09 -12.89 7.00
CA TYR A 282 14.90 -13.57 6.49
C TYR A 282 15.08 -14.04 5.04
N SER A 283 15.72 -13.25 4.18
CA SER A 283 16.07 -13.67 2.81
C SER A 283 16.92 -14.95 2.80
N ILE A 284 17.91 -15.06 3.68
CA ILE A 284 18.75 -16.26 3.81
C ILE A 284 17.94 -17.45 4.33
N GLU A 285 17.07 -17.24 5.33
CA GLU A 285 16.21 -18.30 5.86
C GLU A 285 15.20 -18.80 4.82
N ASP A 286 14.62 -17.89 4.04
CA ASP A 286 13.66 -18.20 2.99
C ASP A 286 14.33 -18.89 1.79
N GLU A 287 15.55 -18.49 1.42
CA GLU A 287 16.36 -19.24 0.46
C GLU A 287 16.64 -20.67 0.92
N LYS A 288 16.96 -20.88 2.20
CA LYS A 288 17.18 -22.23 2.75
C LYS A 288 15.91 -23.07 2.69
N LYS A 289 14.76 -22.49 3.08
CA LYS A 289 13.45 -23.16 2.98
C LYS A 289 13.09 -23.48 1.53
N ALA A 290 13.32 -22.55 0.60
CA ALA A 290 13.07 -22.74 -0.82
C ALA A 290 13.94 -23.86 -1.39
N ARG A 291 15.25 -23.88 -1.10
CA ARG A 291 16.15 -24.97 -1.51
C ARG A 291 15.70 -26.32 -0.92
N LYS A 292 15.34 -26.36 0.36
CA LYS A 292 14.78 -27.55 1.00
C LYS A 292 13.51 -28.03 0.27
N ALA A 293 12.58 -27.13 -0.02
CA ALA A 293 11.33 -27.45 -0.72
C ALA A 293 11.57 -28.00 -2.13
N VAL A 294 12.54 -27.45 -2.87
CA VAL A 294 12.95 -27.94 -4.19
C VAL A 294 13.56 -29.34 -4.10
N SER A 295 14.53 -29.56 -3.20
CA SER A 295 15.18 -30.87 -3.04
C SER A 295 14.21 -31.94 -2.54
N MET A 296 13.31 -31.59 -1.63
CA MET A 296 12.21 -32.45 -1.17
C MET A 296 11.27 -32.84 -2.31
N SER A 297 10.82 -31.86 -3.11
CA SER A 297 9.94 -32.11 -4.26
C SER A 297 10.63 -32.98 -5.32
N SER A 298 11.93 -32.74 -5.55
CA SER A 298 12.77 -33.52 -6.45
C SER A 298 12.89 -34.98 -6.00
N LEU A 299 13.16 -35.27 -4.72
CA LEU A 299 13.19 -36.64 -4.20
C LEU A 299 11.83 -37.33 -4.34
N LYS A 300 10.73 -36.63 -4.02
CA LYS A 300 9.36 -37.16 -4.15
C LYS A 300 9.03 -37.52 -5.61
N ALA A 301 9.45 -36.68 -6.56
CA ALA A 301 9.30 -36.95 -8.00
C ALA A 301 10.14 -38.16 -8.44
N THR A 302 11.38 -38.29 -7.95
CA THR A 302 12.24 -39.46 -8.24
C THR A 302 11.62 -40.74 -7.68
N LEU A 303 11.12 -40.73 -6.43
CA LEU A 303 10.43 -41.88 -5.83
C LEU A 303 9.23 -42.33 -6.66
N PHE A 304 8.39 -41.38 -7.10
CA PHE A 304 7.25 -41.68 -7.96
C PHE A 304 7.69 -42.31 -9.29
N THR A 305 8.70 -41.72 -9.94
CA THR A 305 9.24 -42.21 -11.21
C THR A 305 9.82 -43.63 -11.09
N PHE A 306 10.57 -43.90 -10.02
CA PHE A 306 11.13 -45.22 -9.76
C PHE A 306 10.05 -46.25 -9.44
N LYS A 307 9.04 -45.90 -8.63
CA LYS A 307 7.88 -46.75 -8.35
C LYS A 307 7.15 -47.14 -9.65
N TYR A 308 6.95 -46.17 -10.54
CA TYR A 308 6.37 -46.41 -11.86
C TYR A 308 7.24 -47.33 -12.73
N ARG A 309 8.55 -47.07 -12.83
CA ARG A 309 9.50 -47.90 -13.61
C ARG A 309 9.52 -49.35 -13.13
N VAL A 310 9.53 -49.57 -11.82
CA VAL A 310 9.54 -50.91 -11.21
C VAL A 310 8.22 -51.66 -11.46
N SER A 311 7.10 -50.94 -11.55
CA SER A 311 5.79 -51.53 -11.86
C SER A 311 5.61 -51.89 -13.34
N THR A 312 6.19 -51.10 -14.26
CA THR A 312 5.91 -51.19 -15.71
C THR A 312 6.98 -51.91 -16.52
N ARG A 313 8.24 -51.89 -16.11
CA ARG A 313 9.33 -52.52 -16.86
C ARG A 313 9.57 -53.97 -16.43
N ILE A 314 9.99 -54.79 -17.38
CA ILE A 314 10.45 -56.16 -17.13
C ILE A 314 11.86 -56.07 -16.53
N ILE A 315 11.96 -56.25 -15.21
CA ILE A 315 13.20 -56.22 -14.43
C ILE A 315 13.43 -57.61 -13.84
N LYS A 316 14.69 -58.05 -13.77
CA LYS A 316 15.05 -59.33 -13.13
C LYS A 316 14.49 -59.40 -11.70
N PRO A 317 13.89 -60.52 -11.26
CA PRO A 317 13.19 -60.63 -9.97
C PRO A 317 14.03 -60.14 -8.79
N LYS A 318 15.28 -60.60 -8.71
CA LYS A 318 16.22 -60.23 -7.65
C LYS A 318 16.54 -58.73 -7.60
N LYS A 319 16.66 -58.06 -8.76
CA LYS A 319 16.90 -56.61 -8.83
C LYS A 319 15.62 -55.83 -8.51
N LYS A 320 14.46 -56.33 -8.92
CA LYS A 320 13.15 -55.73 -8.63
C LYS A 320 12.88 -55.66 -7.13
N GLU A 321 13.14 -56.75 -6.41
CA GLU A 321 12.95 -56.83 -4.95
C GLU A 321 13.84 -55.84 -4.19
N ILE A 322 15.12 -55.73 -4.58
CA ILE A 322 16.06 -54.75 -4.01
C ILE A 322 15.55 -53.31 -4.21
N MET A 323 15.10 -52.98 -5.44
CA MET A 323 14.58 -51.64 -5.74
C MET A 323 13.29 -51.33 -4.98
N GLN A 324 12.39 -52.32 -4.82
CA GLN A 324 11.14 -52.15 -4.07
C GLN A 324 11.40 -51.88 -2.58
N SER A 325 12.31 -52.64 -1.97
CA SER A 325 12.73 -52.43 -0.58
C SER A 325 13.36 -51.04 -0.40
N ALA A 326 14.23 -50.61 -1.32
CA ALA A 326 14.82 -49.28 -1.28
C ALA A 326 13.80 -48.14 -1.39
N ILE A 327 12.84 -48.25 -2.32
CA ILE A 327 11.76 -47.25 -2.48
C ILE A 327 10.91 -47.17 -1.21
N GLN A 328 10.57 -48.31 -0.60
CA GLN A 328 9.77 -48.35 0.63
C GLN A 328 10.52 -47.73 1.82
N ASN A 329 11.81 -48.06 1.99
CA ASN A 329 12.63 -47.53 3.07
C ASN A 329 12.85 -46.03 2.93
N ILE A 330 13.14 -45.54 1.72
CA ILE A 330 13.31 -44.10 1.48
C ILE A 330 11.97 -43.36 1.61
N GLY A 331 10.86 -43.96 1.17
CA GLY A 331 9.52 -43.40 1.36
C GLY A 331 9.15 -43.25 2.84
N LYS A 332 9.39 -44.29 3.64
CA LYS A 332 9.18 -44.22 5.10
C LYS A 332 10.06 -43.15 5.75
N TRP A 333 11.34 -43.11 5.38
CA TRP A 333 12.25 -42.06 5.86
C TRP A 333 11.77 -40.66 5.46
N PHE A 334 11.25 -40.48 4.24
CA PHE A 334 10.74 -39.20 3.76
C PHE A 334 9.57 -38.71 4.63
N ASP A 335 8.61 -39.58 4.93
CA ASP A 335 7.44 -39.22 5.74
C ASP A 335 7.83 -38.89 7.20
N GLU A 336 8.81 -39.60 7.76
CA GLU A 336 9.28 -39.39 9.14
C GLU A 336 10.19 -38.15 9.31
N ASN A 337 10.83 -37.68 8.23
CA ASN A 337 11.87 -36.65 8.31
C ASN A 337 11.54 -35.38 7.51
N VAL A 338 10.31 -35.21 7.04
CA VAL A 338 9.92 -34.07 6.18
C VAL A 338 10.17 -32.72 6.85
N ASP A 339 9.90 -32.61 8.16
CA ASP A 339 10.03 -31.37 8.91
C ASP A 339 11.46 -31.12 9.40
N SER A 340 12.21 -32.17 9.75
CA SER A 340 13.52 -32.09 10.39
C SER A 340 14.72 -32.19 9.45
N ALA A 341 14.60 -32.88 8.32
CA ALA A 341 15.71 -33.07 7.38
C ALA A 341 16.12 -31.78 6.67
N ASP A 342 17.41 -31.67 6.35
CA ASP A 342 17.95 -30.55 5.59
C ASP A 342 17.97 -30.83 4.07
N THR A 343 18.41 -29.84 3.28
CA THR A 343 18.54 -29.97 1.82
C THR A 343 19.47 -31.12 1.41
N LEU A 344 20.58 -31.30 2.13
CA LEU A 344 21.61 -32.31 1.83
C LEU A 344 21.10 -33.72 2.08
N ASP A 345 20.27 -33.92 3.10
CA ASP A 345 19.68 -35.21 3.43
C ASP A 345 18.77 -35.70 2.28
N PHE A 346 17.91 -34.83 1.75
CA PHE A 346 17.07 -35.16 0.60
C PHE A 346 17.90 -35.47 -0.66
N GLU A 347 18.97 -34.71 -0.90
CA GLU A 347 19.88 -34.94 -2.04
C GLU A 347 20.63 -36.27 -1.92
N LYS A 348 21.14 -36.61 -0.73
CA LYS A 348 21.81 -37.90 -0.48
C LYS A 348 20.87 -39.08 -0.75
N LYS A 349 19.63 -39.00 -0.29
CA LYS A 349 18.62 -40.06 -0.53
C LYS A 349 18.25 -40.17 -2.01
N LYS A 350 18.18 -39.04 -2.71
CA LYS A 350 17.97 -39.02 -4.17
C LYS A 350 19.12 -39.69 -4.91
N ILE A 351 20.35 -39.31 -4.63
CA ILE A 351 21.55 -39.89 -5.27
C ILE A 351 21.64 -41.40 -4.98
N HIS A 352 21.31 -41.82 -3.75
CA HIS A 352 21.26 -43.24 -3.41
C HIS A 352 20.27 -44.03 -4.28
N LEU A 353 19.09 -43.46 -4.54
CA LEU A 353 18.07 -44.09 -5.39
C LEU A 353 18.46 -44.07 -6.88
N GLU A 354 19.11 -43.01 -7.34
CA GLU A 354 19.57 -42.87 -8.74
C GLU A 354 20.71 -43.83 -9.11
N ASN A 355 21.53 -44.22 -8.12
CA ASN A 355 22.67 -45.12 -8.31
C ASN A 355 22.31 -46.62 -8.27
N MET A 356 21.03 -46.99 -8.12
CA MET A 356 20.52 -48.38 -8.13
C MET A 356 20.05 -48.83 -9.51
#